data_AF-A0A1Z3N642-F1
#
_entry.id   AF-A0A1Z3N642-F1
#
_cell.length_a   1.000
_cell.length_b   1.000
_cell.length_c   1.000
_cell.angle_alpha   90.00
_cell.angle_beta   90.00
_cell.angle_gamma   90.00
#
_symmetry.space_group_name_H-M   'P 1'
#
loop_
_entity.id
_entity.type
_entity.pdbx_description
1 polymer ?
#
loop_
_entity_poly.entity_id
_entity_poly.type
_entity_poly.pdbx_seq_one_letter_code
_entity_poly.pdbx_strand_id
1 'polypeptide(L)'
;MKQNIEICSGCIARSTEARAESPVESRKLFLAEVQAALTARRPDVEWNLSTVSCMRFCPENKLSIVVLNRMGMTRGSAVDTIVEDILIRIDRP
;
A
#
# COMPACT_ATOMS: atom_id res chain seq x y z
N MET A 1 1.46 18.05 -5.40
CA MET A 1 1.99 17.76 -4.04
C MET A 1 2.51 16.33 -4.04
N LYS A 2 3.69 16.04 -3.49
CA LYS A 2 4.26 14.68 -3.48
C LYS A 2 3.90 13.94 -2.19
N GLN A 3 3.43 12.71 -2.32
CA GLN A 3 3.07 11.83 -1.20
C GLN A 3 3.88 10.54 -1.26
N ASN A 4 4.60 10.24 -0.17
CA ASN A 4 5.36 9.01 -0.02
C ASN A 4 4.53 8.00 0.80
N ILE A 5 4.32 6.83 0.23
CA ILE A 5 3.59 5.73 0.87
C ILE A 5 4.51 4.53 0.95
N GLU A 6 4.68 3.99 2.15
CA GLU A 6 5.49 2.80 2.37
C GLU A 6 4.59 1.64 2.80
N ILE A 7 4.75 0.48 2.18
CA ILE A 7 3.95 -0.70 2.49
C ILE A 7 4.87 -1.82 2.98
N CYS A 8 4.49 -2.48 4.08
CA CYS A 8 5.24 -3.60 4.63
C CYS A 8 5.34 -4.76 3.62
N SER A 9 6.56 -5.04 3.15
CA SER A 9 6.85 -6.12 2.19
C SER A 9 6.38 -7.50 2.67
N GLY A 10 6.49 -7.77 3.97
CA GLY A 10 6.03 -9.03 4.57
C GLY A 10 4.52 -9.17 4.59
N CYS A 11 3.78 -8.06 4.73
CA CYS A 11 2.32 -8.11 4.74
C CYS A 11 1.78 -8.27 3.32
N ILE A 12 2.43 -7.69 2.31
CA ILE A 12 2.08 -7.94 0.89
C ILE A 12 2.18 -9.45 0.61
N ALA A 13 3.30 -10.07 0.96
CA ALA A 13 3.53 -11.50 0.71
C ALA A 13 2.55 -12.43 1.45
N ARG A 14 1.94 -11.99 2.56
CA ARG A 14 1.05 -12.82 3.39
C ARG A 14 -0.44 -12.55 3.18
N SER A 15 -0.79 -11.31 2.86
CA SER A 15 -2.18 -10.84 2.92
C SER A 15 -2.74 -10.51 1.53
N THR A 16 -1.93 -10.57 0.47
CA THR A 16 -2.36 -10.26 -0.90
C THR A 16 -2.17 -11.45 -1.82
N GLU A 17 -3.05 -11.58 -2.81
CA GLU A 17 -2.92 -12.60 -3.85
C GLU A 17 -1.65 -12.41 -4.69
N ALA A 18 -1.03 -13.50 -5.12
CA ALA A 18 0.11 -13.41 -6.03
C ALA A 18 -0.35 -12.95 -7.42
N ARG A 19 0.33 -11.94 -7.98
CA ARG A 19 0.11 -11.43 -9.34
C ARG A 19 1.03 -12.08 -10.38
N ALA A 20 2.13 -12.68 -9.91
CA ALA A 20 3.13 -13.34 -10.73
C ALA A 20 3.80 -14.46 -9.93
N GLU A 21 4.50 -15.36 -10.62
CA GLU A 21 5.24 -16.47 -9.99
C GLU A 21 6.42 -15.99 -9.15
N SER A 22 7.08 -14.91 -9.58
CA SER A 22 8.18 -14.29 -8.83
C SER A 22 7.65 -13.39 -7.71
N PRO A 23 8.07 -13.57 -6.44
CA PRO A 23 7.68 -12.69 -5.33
C PRO A 23 8.07 -11.22 -5.54
N VAL A 24 9.18 -10.98 -6.26
CA VAL A 24 9.66 -9.63 -6.58
C VAL A 24 8.74 -8.98 -7.61
N GLU A 25 8.39 -9.71 -8.65
CA GLU A 25 7.52 -9.23 -9.72
C GLU A 25 6.08 -9.04 -9.24
N SER A 26 5.55 -10.00 -8.50
CA SER A 26 4.22 -9.91 -7.89
C SER A 26 4.08 -8.66 -7.02
N ARG A 27 5.12 -8.33 -6.24
CA ARG A 27 5.16 -7.11 -5.42
C ARG A 27 5.19 -5.85 -6.28
N LYS A 28 5.98 -5.84 -7.36
CA LYS A 28 6.06 -4.71 -8.29
C LYS A 28 4.72 -4.44 -8.95
N LEU A 29 4.03 -5.49 -9.42
CA LEU A 29 2.70 -5.39 -10.01
C LEU A 29 1.67 -4.89 -8.99
N PHE A 30 1.68 -5.43 -7.78
CA PHE A 30 0.81 -4.97 -6.70
C PHE A 30 1.01 -3.47 -6.38
N LEU A 31 2.25 -2.99 -6.25
CA LEU A 31 2.50 -1.56 -6.02
C LEU A 31 2.02 -0.70 -7.20
N ALA A 32 2.19 -1.18 -8.44
CA ALA A 32 1.70 -0.49 -9.63
C ALA A 32 0.16 -0.41 -9.66
N GLU A 33 -0.55 -1.47 -9.27
CA GLU A 33 -2.01 -1.48 -9.12
C GLU A 33 -2.48 -0.42 -8.12
N VAL A 34 -1.88 -0.38 -6.92
CA VAL A 34 -2.22 0.60 -5.89
C VAL A 34 -1.90 2.02 -6.37
N GLN A 35 -0.76 2.24 -7.00
CA GLN A 35 -0.37 3.54 -7.53
C GLN A 35 -1.33 4.02 -8.64
N ALA A 36 -1.71 3.14 -9.56
CA ALA A 36 -2.66 3.45 -10.62
C ALA A 36 -4.02 3.84 -10.04
N ALA A 37 -4.52 3.09 -9.05
CA ALA A 37 -5.78 3.38 -8.38
C ALA A 37 -5.74 4.71 -7.60
N LEU A 38 -4.64 5.01 -6.90
CA LEU A 38 -4.43 6.30 -6.23
C LEU A 38 -4.42 7.46 -7.24
N THR A 39 -3.72 7.29 -8.35
CA THR A 39 -3.60 8.30 -9.41
C THR A 39 -4.95 8.57 -10.08
N ALA A 40 -5.75 7.53 -10.30
CA ALA A 40 -7.10 7.67 -10.85
C ALA A 40 -8.05 8.42 -9.90
N ARG A 41 -7.91 8.21 -8.58
CA ARG A 41 -8.74 8.88 -7.55
C ARG A 41 -8.29 10.31 -7.27
N ARG A 42 -7.00 10.58 -7.34
CA ARG A 42 -6.35 11.86 -7.00
C ARG A 42 -5.21 12.15 -7.99
N PRO A 43 -5.54 12.61 -9.21
CA PRO A 43 -4.55 12.92 -10.25
C PRO A 43 -3.72 14.17 -9.93
N ASP A 44 -4.13 14.97 -8.95
CA ASP A 44 -3.45 16.17 -8.45
C ASP A 44 -2.21 15.87 -7.58
N VAL A 45 -2.04 14.61 -7.17
CA VAL A 45 -0.99 14.16 -6.25
C VAL A 45 0.05 13.32 -6.99
N GLU A 46 1.33 13.62 -6.76
CA GLU A 46 2.43 12.76 -7.21
C GLU A 46 2.64 11.66 -6.15
N TRP A 47 2.37 10.42 -6.54
CA TRP A 47 2.46 9.25 -5.66
C TRP A 47 3.80 8.55 -5.79
N ASN A 48 4.49 8.36 -4.66
CA ASN A 48 5.70 7.56 -4.58
C ASN A 48 5.46 6.37 -3.63
N LEU A 49 5.31 5.18 -4.20
CA LEU A 49 5.08 3.95 -3.44
C LEU A 49 6.38 3.16 -3.32
N SER A 50 6.71 2.76 -2.10
CA SER A 50 7.83 1.89 -1.82
C SER A 50 7.44 0.77 -0.87
N THR A 51 8.30 -0.23 -0.74
CA THR A 51 8.17 -1.21 0.34
C THR A 51 9.20 -0.97 1.42
N VAL A 52 8.79 -1.19 2.66
CA VAL A 52 9.68 -1.24 3.82
C VAL A 52 9.85 -2.68 4.31
N SER A 53 10.94 -2.89 5.05
CA SER A 53 11.23 -4.16 5.71
C SER A 53 10.07 -4.61 6.60
N CYS A 54 9.87 -5.93 6.69
CA CYS A 54 8.77 -6.51 7.46
C CYS A 54 8.78 -6.01 8.91
N MET A 55 7.67 -5.40 9.34
CA MET A 55 7.50 -4.87 10.70
C MET A 55 7.16 -5.96 11.74
N ARG A 56 7.32 -7.24 11.38
CA ARG A 56 7.01 -8.44 12.21
C ARG A 56 5.57 -8.55 12.73
N PHE A 57 4.67 -7.68 12.29
CA PHE A 57 3.25 -7.72 12.59
C PHE A 57 2.44 -7.58 11.30
N CYS A 58 1.91 -8.71 10.83
CA CYS A 58 1.06 -8.80 9.63
C CYS A 58 -0.17 -9.65 9.97
N PRO A 59 -1.19 -9.04 10.60
CA PRO A 59 -2.46 -9.72 10.82
C PRO A 59 -3.11 -10.09 9.48
N GLU A 60 -3.89 -11.16 9.49
CA GLU A 60 -4.54 -11.68 8.29
C GLU A 60 -5.37 -10.60 7.59
N ASN A 61 -5.28 -10.59 6.26
CA ASN A 61 -6.02 -9.67 5.38
C ASN A 61 -5.78 -8.17 5.67
N LYS A 62 -4.68 -7.81 6.34
CA LYS A 62 -4.31 -6.40 6.60
C LYS A 62 -2.86 -6.14 6.25
N LEU A 63 -2.57 -4.87 5.95
CA LEU A 63 -1.24 -4.38 5.63
C LEU A 63 -0.84 -3.28 6.60
N SER A 64 0.39 -3.38 7.11
CA SER A 64 1.05 -2.26 7.78
C SER A 64 1.56 -1.28 6.73
N ILE A 65 1.20 -0.01 6.87
CA ILE A 65 1.53 1.08 5.94
C ILE A 65 2.07 2.29 6.68
N VAL A 66 2.90 3.10 6.01
CA VAL A 66 3.33 4.41 6.47
C VAL A 66 2.81 5.44 5.50
N VAL A 67 2.02 6.39 6.02
CA VAL A 67 1.46 7.51 5.27
C VAL A 67 1.75 8.77 6.07
N LEU A 68 2.30 9.82 5.45
CA LEU A 68 2.70 11.06 6.14
C LEU A 68 3.62 10.81 7.36
N ASN A 69 4.59 9.89 7.23
CA ASN A 69 5.49 9.46 8.31
C ASN A 69 4.79 8.85 9.55
N ARG A 70 3.51 8.47 9.43
CA ARG A 70 2.77 7.80 10.50
C ARG A 70 2.49 6.36 10.12
N MET A 71 2.88 5.45 11.00
CA MET A 71 2.52 4.05 10.87
C MET A 71 1.02 3.86 11.10
N GLY A 72 0.43 3.01 10.29
CA GLY A 72 -0.95 2.59 10.42
C GLY A 72 -1.16 1.21 9.84
N MET A 73 -2.39 0.76 9.92
CA MET A 73 -2.81 -0.51 9.36
C MET A 73 -4.04 -0.32 8.49
N THR A 74 -4.10 -1.06 7.39
CA THR A 74 -5.29 -1.09 6.55
C THR A 74 -6.40 -1.90 7.21
N ARG A 75 -7.63 -1.62 6.83
CA ARG A 75 -8.84 -2.37 7.21
C ARG A 75 -8.96 -3.68 6.44
N GLY A 76 -8.32 -3.76 5.27
CA GLY A 76 -8.31 -4.91 4.37
C GLY A 76 -7.07 -4.96 3.48
N SER A 77 -6.92 -6.02 2.69
CA SER A 77 -5.80 -6.23 1.78
C SER A 77 -6.17 -6.12 0.29
N ALA A 78 -7.45 -5.89 -0.02
CA ALA A 78 -7.90 -5.55 -1.36
C ALA A 78 -7.38 -4.15 -1.74
N VAL A 79 -7.02 -3.96 -3.02
CA VAL A 79 -6.45 -2.71 -3.54
C VAL A 79 -7.35 -1.51 -3.22
N ASP A 80 -8.65 -1.62 -3.48
CA ASP A 80 -9.59 -0.52 -3.21
C ASP A 80 -9.64 -0.13 -1.73
N THR A 81 -9.63 -1.11 -0.81
CA THR A 81 -9.63 -0.84 0.64
C THR A 81 -8.34 -0.15 1.07
N ILE A 82 -7.19 -0.59 0.53
CA ILE A 82 -5.89 0.02 0.82
C ILE A 82 -5.85 1.47 0.32
N VAL A 83 -6.34 1.72 -0.90
CA VAL A 83 -6.40 3.05 -1.50
C VAL A 83 -7.30 3.98 -0.67
N GLU A 84 -8.49 3.52 -0.28
CA GLU A 84 -9.39 4.29 0.58
C GLU A 84 -8.73 4.65 1.92
N ASP A 85 -8.03 3.69 2.53
CA ASP A 85 -7.31 3.89 3.78
C ASP A 85 -6.16 4.88 3.70
N ILE A 86 -5.45 4.91 2.57
CA ILE A 86 -4.39 5.89 2.31
C ILE A 86 -5.01 7.28 2.16
N LEU A 87 -6.07 7.40 1.36
CA LEU A 87 -6.72 8.69 1.09
C LEU A 87 -7.32 9.31 2.35
N ILE A 88 -8.00 8.51 3.19
CA ILE A 88 -8.55 8.99 4.47
C ILE A 88 -7.46 9.62 5.36
N ARG A 89 -6.26 9.03 5.40
CA ARG A 89 -5.15 9.52 6.22
C ARG A 89 -4.52 10.80 5.68
N ILE A 90 -4.60 11.03 4.37
CA ILE A 90 -4.08 12.23 3.72
C ILE A 90 -5.06 13.38 3.88
N ASP A 91 -6.36 13.11 3.71
CA ASP A 91 -7.41 14.13 3.78
C ASP A 91 -7.74 14.52 5.24
N ARG A 92 -7.37 13.68 6.22
CA ARG A 92 -7.55 13.91 7.67
C ARG A 92 -6.24 13.68 8.43
N PRO A 93 -5.24 14.57 8.28
CA PRO A 93 -3.92 14.41 8.89
C PRO A 93 -3.93 14.58 10.41
#